data_AF-K9TVW1-F1
#
_entry.id   AF-K9TVW1-F1
#
_cell.length_a   1.000
_cell.length_b   1.000
_cell.length_c   1.000
_cell.angle_alpha   90.00
_cell.angle_beta   90.00
_cell.angle_gamma   90.00
#
_symmetry.space_group_name_H-M   'P 1'
#
loop_
_entity.id
_entity.type
_entity.pdbx_description
1 polymer ?
#
loop_
_entity_poly.entity_id
_entity_poly.type
_entity_poly.pdbx_seq_one_letter_code
_entity_poly.pdbx_strand_id
1 'polypeptide(L)'
;MHEAAISTRTLEQHALKLKEHGLRVKHWGRKLQERSDQLALSHGQLIEQCGKVIQQKAEEALAYTQVAQAQNDDFPELMMLITQTQSEARVAYINALAIFAQMMQKRIKLVGKHL
;
A
#
# COMPACT_ATOMS: atom_id res chain seq x y z
N MET A 1 18.85 -15.02 -20.97
CA MET A 1 18.32 -14.31 -19.78
C MET A 1 17.02 -15.01 -19.41
N HIS A 2 17.00 -15.80 -18.34
CA HIS A 2 15.76 -16.38 -17.82
C HIS A 2 15.12 -15.33 -16.91
N GLU A 3 14.10 -14.62 -17.41
CA GLU A 3 13.10 -14.05 -16.52
C GLU A 3 12.51 -15.22 -15.72
N ALA A 4 12.71 -15.21 -14.41
CA ALA A 4 12.05 -16.16 -13.54
C ALA A 4 10.54 -15.94 -13.71
N ALA A 5 9.86 -16.88 -14.37
CA ALA A 5 8.41 -16.84 -14.49
C ALA A 5 7.82 -16.74 -13.09
N ILE A 6 7.23 -15.58 -12.76
CA ILE A 6 6.58 -15.38 -11.47
C ILE A 6 5.34 -16.28 -11.47
N SER A 7 5.32 -17.30 -10.62
CA SER A 7 4.15 -18.16 -10.47
C SER A 7 2.97 -17.39 -9.89
N THR A 8 1.75 -17.75 -10.28
CA THR A 8 0.52 -17.27 -9.65
C THR A 8 0.51 -17.45 -8.13
N ARG A 9 1.16 -18.51 -7.60
CA ARG A 9 1.34 -18.69 -6.15
C ARG A 9 2.18 -17.58 -5.50
N THR A 10 3.22 -17.12 -6.18
CA THR A 10 4.05 -16.01 -5.69
C THR A 10 3.25 -14.70 -5.72
N LEU A 11 2.46 -14.47 -6.78
CA LEU A 11 1.58 -13.33 -6.86
C LEU A 11 0.52 -13.34 -5.76
N GLU A 12 -0.07 -14.49 -5.44
CA GLU A 12 -1.03 -14.64 -4.36
C GLU A 12 -0.42 -14.24 -3.01
N GLN A 13 0.77 -14.75 -2.70
CA GLN A 13 1.50 -14.41 -1.48
C GLN A 13 1.82 -12.91 -1.39
N HIS A 14 2.17 -12.28 -2.51
CA HIS A 14 2.39 -10.84 -2.56
C HIS A 14 1.11 -10.05 -2.31
N ALA A 15 -0.02 -10.46 -2.89
CA ALA A 15 -1.31 -9.81 -2.66
C ALA A 15 -1.76 -9.93 -1.20
N LEU A 16 -1.58 -11.10 -0.57
CA LEU A 16 -1.84 -11.28 0.88
C LEU A 16 -0.98 -10.36 1.75
N LYS A 17 0.32 -10.26 1.47
CA LYS A 17 1.22 -9.33 2.18
C LYS A 17 0.80 -7.88 2.00
N LEU A 18 0.39 -7.48 0.80
CA LEU A 18 -0.13 -6.14 0.53
C LEU A 18 -1.40 -5.87 1.35
N LYS A 19 -2.30 -6.85 1.48
CA LYS A 19 -3.51 -6.72 2.31
C LYS A 19 -3.15 -6.45 3.77
N GLU A 20 -2.20 -7.20 4.33
CA GLU A 20 -1.70 -6.94 5.70
C GLU A 20 -1.07 -5.56 5.84
N HIS A 21 -0.26 -5.12 4.87
CA HIS A 21 0.33 -3.79 4.87
C HIS A 21 -0.73 -2.69 4.80
N GLY A 22 -1.75 -2.86 3.98
CA GLY A 22 -2.87 -1.92 3.89
C GLY A 22 -3.62 -1.77 5.22
N LEU A 23 -3.80 -2.87 5.97
CA LEU A 23 -4.38 -2.82 7.32
C LEU A 23 -3.48 -2.05 8.30
N ARG A 24 -2.17 -2.30 8.29
CA ARG A 24 -1.21 -1.59 9.16
C ARG A 24 -1.15 -0.11 8.85
N VAL A 25 -1.04 0.28 7.58
CA VAL A 25 -1.00 1.69 7.15
C VAL A 25 -2.29 2.42 7.54
N LYS A 26 -3.45 1.78 7.32
CA LYS A 26 -4.75 2.32 7.76
C LYS A 26 -4.77 2.55 9.27
N HIS A 27 -4.29 1.59 10.05
CA HIS A 27 -4.20 1.71 11.50
C HIS A 27 -3.24 2.82 11.95
N TRP A 28 -2.06 2.95 11.34
CA TRP A 28 -1.13 4.05 11.63
C TRP A 28 -1.74 5.42 11.33
N GLY A 29 -2.47 5.55 10.21
CA GLY A 29 -3.22 6.74 9.88
C GLY A 29 -4.20 7.14 10.99
N ARG A 30 -4.99 6.19 11.50
CA ARG A 30 -5.92 6.43 12.63
C ARG A 30 -5.18 6.81 13.91
N LYS A 31 -4.11 6.09 14.26
CA LYS A 31 -3.33 6.37 15.47
C LYS A 31 -2.72 7.77 15.45
N LEU A 32 -2.34 8.28 14.28
CA LEU A 32 -1.86 9.66 14.16
C LEU A 32 -2.96 10.69 14.40
N GLN A 33 -4.21 10.39 14.01
CA GLN A 33 -5.35 11.27 14.22
C GLN A 33 -5.75 11.39 15.70
N GLU A 34 -5.33 10.47 16.57
CA GLU A 34 -5.54 10.53 18.03
C GLU A 34 -4.74 11.67 18.69
N ARG A 35 -3.77 12.27 17.98
CA ARG A 35 -3.00 13.43 18.46
C ARG A 35 -3.84 14.70 18.33
N SER A 36 -3.81 15.57 19.35
CA SER A 36 -4.63 16.79 19.41
C SER A 36 -4.18 17.94 18.49
N ASP A 37 -3.29 17.72 17.52
CA ASP A 37 -2.83 18.78 16.60
C ASP A 37 -3.30 18.56 15.16
N GLN A 38 -3.69 19.66 14.51
CA GLN A 38 -4.27 19.66 13.16
C GLN A 38 -3.33 19.06 12.10
N LEU A 39 -2.02 19.17 12.31
CA LEU A 39 -1.02 18.60 11.42
C LEU A 39 -1.09 17.07 11.46
N ALA A 40 -1.16 16.48 12.65
CA ALA A 40 -1.35 15.04 12.83
C ALA A 40 -2.67 14.55 12.24
N LEU A 41 -3.77 15.27 12.49
CA LEU A 41 -5.10 14.91 12.00
C LEU A 41 -5.13 14.84 10.47
N SER A 42 -4.70 15.92 9.80
CA SER A 42 -4.70 16.00 8.33
C SER A 42 -3.81 14.95 7.67
N HIS A 43 -2.58 14.74 8.16
CA HIS A 43 -1.67 13.75 7.58
C HIS A 43 -2.11 12.32 7.91
N GLY A 44 -2.67 12.10 9.10
CA GLY A 44 -3.23 10.81 9.52
C GLY A 44 -4.40 10.36 8.65
N GLN A 45 -5.29 11.29 8.25
CA GLN A 45 -6.38 11.00 7.30
C GLN A 45 -5.86 10.59 5.92
N LEU A 46 -4.84 11.28 5.40
CA LEU A 46 -4.21 10.94 4.11
C LEU A 46 -3.52 9.58 4.16
N ILE A 47 -2.81 9.27 5.24
CA ILE A 47 -2.18 7.95 5.45
C ILE A 47 -3.26 6.86 5.56
N GLU A 48 -4.35 7.12 6.28
CA GLU A 48 -5.46 6.18 6.36
C GLU A 48 -6.05 5.87 4.98
N GLN A 49 -6.22 6.91 4.15
CA GLN A 49 -6.71 6.75 2.78
C GLN A 49 -5.75 5.93 1.92
N CYS A 50 -4.43 6.12 2.04
CA CYS A 50 -3.45 5.26 1.39
C CYS A 50 -3.63 3.79 1.83
N GLY A 51 -3.85 3.56 3.12
CA GLY A 51 -4.15 2.23 3.66
C GLY A 51 -5.38 1.56 3.02
N LYS A 52 -6.44 2.32 2.75
CA LYS A 52 -7.64 1.82 2.04
C LYS A 52 -7.33 1.47 0.58
N VAL A 53 -6.58 2.32 -0.12
CA VAL A 53 -6.17 2.04 -1.52
C VAL A 53 -5.34 0.77 -1.60
N ILE A 54 -4.38 0.58 -0.68
CA ILE A 54 -3.57 -0.65 -0.62
C ILE A 54 -4.47 -1.89 -0.43
N GLN A 55 -5.46 -1.82 0.47
CA GLN A 55 -6.39 -2.94 0.71
C GLN A 55 -7.21 -3.25 -0.54
N GLN A 56 -7.79 -2.24 -1.18
CA GLN A 56 -8.57 -2.41 -2.40
C GLN A 56 -7.71 -3.08 -3.49
N LYS A 57 -6.50 -2.58 -3.72
CA LYS A 57 -5.60 -3.12 -4.75
C LYS A 57 -5.11 -4.52 -4.41
N ALA A 58 -4.88 -4.82 -3.14
CA ALA A 58 -4.56 -6.17 -2.71
C ALA A 58 -5.72 -7.16 -2.97
N GLU A 59 -6.96 -6.73 -2.73
CA GLU A 59 -8.16 -7.54 -2.98
C GLU A 59 -8.41 -7.76 -4.48
N GLU A 60 -8.25 -6.71 -5.29
CA GLU A 60 -8.28 -6.81 -6.76
C GLU A 60 -7.21 -7.82 -7.26
N ALA A 61 -5.96 -7.69 -6.79
CA ALA A 61 -4.88 -8.59 -7.17
C ALA A 61 -5.12 -10.05 -6.74
N LEU A 62 -5.72 -10.26 -5.55
CA LEU A 62 -6.14 -11.58 -5.08
C LEU A 62 -7.20 -12.20 -5.98
N ALA A 63 -8.23 -11.43 -6.33
CA ALA A 63 -9.31 -11.88 -7.22
C ALA A 63 -8.75 -12.28 -8.59
N TYR A 64 -7.88 -11.46 -9.18
CA TYR A 64 -7.23 -11.79 -10.44
C TYR A 64 -6.34 -13.04 -10.35
N THR A 65 -5.64 -13.22 -9.22
CA THR A 65 -4.80 -14.41 -9.02
C THR A 65 -5.64 -15.68 -8.94
N GLN A 66 -6.80 -15.64 -8.27
CA GLN A 66 -7.73 -16.78 -8.23
C GLN A 66 -8.26 -17.14 -9.61
N VAL A 67 -8.58 -16.13 -10.44
CA VAL A 67 -9.00 -16.34 -11.83
C VAL A 67 -7.87 -16.95 -12.66
N ALA A 68 -6.62 -16.54 -12.45
CA ALA A 68 -5.46 -17.08 -13.16
C ALA A 68 -5.19 -18.55 -12.80
N GLN A 69 -5.27 -18.89 -11.51
CA GLN A 69 -5.12 -20.25 -11.02
C GLN A 69 -6.19 -21.20 -11.59
N ALA A 70 -7.43 -20.72 -11.74
CA ALA A 70 -8.51 -21.51 -12.35
C ALA A 70 -8.31 -21.77 -13.86
N GLN A 71 -7.48 -20.96 -14.53
CA GLN A 71 -7.21 -21.04 -15.97
C GLN A 71 -5.82 -21.64 -16.29
N ASN A 72 -5.18 -22.32 -15.33
CA ASN A 72 -3.88 -22.99 -15.48
C ASN A 72 -2.74 -22.09 -16.00
N ASP A 73 -2.68 -20.83 -15.57
CA ASP A 73 -1.57 -19.89 -15.84
C ASP A 73 -1.33 -19.52 -17.33
N ASP A 74 -2.22 -19.87 -18.26
CA ASP A 74 -2.07 -19.65 -19.72
C ASP A 74 -2.45 -18.21 -20.21
N PHE A 75 -2.55 -17.23 -19.30
CA PHE A 75 -3.00 -15.87 -19.63
C PHE A 75 -1.98 -14.79 -19.21
N PRO A 76 -0.99 -14.48 -20.08
CA PRO A 76 0.00 -13.43 -19.85
C PRO A 76 -0.59 -12.06 -19.51
N GLU A 77 -1.73 -11.70 -20.11
CA GLU A 77 -2.44 -10.45 -19.86
C GLU A 77 -2.93 -10.35 -18.41
N LEU A 78 -3.40 -11.48 -17.86
CA LEU A 78 -3.87 -11.54 -16.48
C LEU A 78 -2.69 -11.43 -15.50
N MET A 79 -1.55 -12.04 -15.82
CA MET A 79 -0.32 -11.92 -15.02
C MET A 79 0.21 -10.48 -15.00
N MET A 80 0.16 -9.80 -16.15
CA MET A 80 0.49 -8.38 -16.26
C MET A 80 -0.48 -7.53 -15.42
N LEU A 81 -1.78 -7.81 -15.48
CA LEU A 81 -2.80 -7.11 -14.70
C LEU A 81 -2.57 -7.27 -13.19
N ILE A 82 -2.33 -8.50 -12.70
CA ILE A 82 -2.03 -8.75 -11.29
C ILE A 82 -0.79 -7.95 -10.86
N THR A 83 0.28 -7.99 -11.65
CA THR A 83 1.53 -7.30 -11.35
C THR A 83 1.34 -5.78 -11.30
N GLN A 84 0.58 -5.23 -12.24
CA GLN A 84 0.23 -3.81 -12.30
C GLN A 84 -0.58 -3.40 -11.06
N THR A 85 -1.63 -4.15 -10.70
CA THR A 85 -2.43 -3.88 -9.50
C THR A 85 -1.59 -3.92 -8.23
N GLN A 86 -0.66 -4.89 -8.11
CA GLN A 86 0.27 -4.92 -6.99
C GLN A 86 1.23 -3.73 -6.98
N SER A 87 1.65 -3.24 -8.15
CA SER A 87 2.48 -2.03 -8.27
C SER A 87 1.74 -0.79 -7.75
N GLU A 88 0.46 -0.64 -8.11
CA GLU A 88 -0.39 0.45 -7.61
C GLU A 88 -0.53 0.43 -6.07
N ALA A 89 -0.67 -0.77 -5.48
CA ALA A 89 -0.65 -0.92 -4.03
C ALA A 89 0.69 -0.48 -3.41
N ARG A 90 1.83 -0.82 -4.04
CA ARG A 90 3.16 -0.38 -3.59
C ARG A 90 3.34 1.13 -3.70
N VAL A 91 2.84 1.76 -4.77
CA VAL A 91 2.84 3.22 -4.92
C VAL A 91 2.04 3.88 -3.80
N ALA A 92 0.85 3.37 -3.47
CA ALA A 92 0.08 3.88 -2.34
C ALA A 92 0.81 3.73 -1.00
N TYR A 93 1.55 2.64 -0.79
CA TYR A 93 2.41 2.46 0.38
C TYR A 93 3.55 3.49 0.44
N ILE A 94 4.24 3.73 -0.67
CA ILE A 94 5.30 4.76 -0.77
C ILE A 94 4.71 6.15 -0.48
N ASN A 95 3.53 6.45 -1.01
CA ASN A 95 2.85 7.72 -0.74
C ASN A 95 2.55 7.90 0.76
N ALA A 96 2.11 6.84 1.45
CA ALA A 96 1.89 6.89 2.90
C ALA A 96 3.19 7.25 3.67
N LEU A 97 4.32 6.66 3.28
CA LEU A 97 5.63 6.98 3.87
C LEU A 97 6.05 8.42 3.59
N ALA A 98 5.85 8.89 2.35
CA ALA A 98 6.17 10.27 1.97
C ALA A 98 5.35 11.28 2.77
N ILE A 99 4.04 11.04 2.94
CA ILE A 99 3.15 11.88 3.76
C ILE A 99 3.65 11.92 5.22
N PHE A 100 3.99 10.75 5.78
CA PHE A 100 4.52 10.69 7.14
C PHE A 100 5.84 11.46 7.28
N ALA A 101 6.77 11.29 6.34
CA ALA A 101 8.05 12.01 6.34
C ALA A 101 7.85 13.54 6.26
N GLN A 102 6.94 14.00 5.41
CA GLN A 102 6.59 15.43 5.31
C GLN A 102 6.01 15.97 6.62
N MET A 103 5.14 15.20 7.29
CA MET A 103 4.61 15.57 8.60
C MET A 103 5.75 15.74 9.62
N MET A 104 6.67 14.78 9.69
CA MET A 104 7.80 14.80 10.62
C MET A 104 8.73 15.98 10.35
N GLN A 105 9.04 16.27 9.09
CA GLN A 105 9.85 17.43 8.71
C GLN A 105 9.20 18.75 9.16
N LYS A 106 7.88 18.88 9.01
CA LYS A 106 7.14 20.07 9.51
C LYS A 106 7.22 20.19 11.03
N ARG A 107 7.07 19.08 11.77
CA ARG A 107 7.22 19.08 13.24
C ARG A 107 8.63 19.49 13.69
N ILE A 108 9.66 18.94 13.06
CA ILE A 108 11.06 19.28 13.37
C ILE A 108 11.30 20.78 13.16
N LYS A 109 10.81 21.35 12.04
CA LYS A 109 10.90 22.79 11.75
C LYS A 109 10.15 23.65 12.77
N LEU A 110 9.03 23.19 13.32
CA LEU A 110 8.30 23.91 14.36
C LEU A 110 9.07 23.93 15.68
N VAL A 111 9.59 22.77 16.12
CA VAL A 111 10.38 22.68 17.35
C VAL A 111 11.67 23.50 17.25
N GLY A 112 12.39 23.40 16.13
CA GLY A 112 13.64 24.13 15.92
C GLY A 112 13.51 25.65 15.83
N LYS A 113 12.30 26.19 15.66
CA LYS A 113 12.03 27.64 15.74
C LYS A 113 11.83 28.14 17.17
N HIS A 114 11.68 27.25 18.13
CA HIS A 114 11.42 27.54 19.54
C HIS A 114 12.61 27.15 20.45
N LEU A 115 13.76 26.81 19.84
CA LEU A 115 15.06 26.61 20.49
C LEU A 115 15.96 27.80 20.15
#